data_AF-A0A2V7ZFG8-F1
#
_entry.id   AF-A0A2V7ZFG8-F1
#
_cell.length_a   1.000
_cell.length_b   1.000
_cell.length_c   1.000
_cell.angle_alpha   90.00
_cell.angle_beta   90.00
_cell.angle_gamma   90.00
#
_symmetry.space_group_name_H-M   'P 1'
#
loop_
_entity.id
_entity.type
_entity.pdbx_description
1 polymer ?
#
loop_
_entity_poly.entity_id
_entity_poly.type
_entity_poly.pdbx_seq_one_letter_code
_entity_poly.pdbx_strand_id
1 'polypeptide(L)'
;MRRFSCAGASVAVLLCGLSLAVNAQQPPSRISADTRLATPGGASFTAPAGWSVRSTDAMVVLQTPEPDSHVVVIDVQATDADAAVAAAWKLYKADAKRPLKLATDRPARNGWDARRVYEYETSPNERAVVQAVAYRAGAAWTVLIVDGTEPTFERRAAPLSLVAQSLRPKGYQRESFAGRTSHPLDAERIANIKSLLESGMRELGVPGVAFSLIDRGKVVFEGGLGVRELGKTDPIDENTLFIAASNTKALTTLLLARLVDAKKLDWEQPVTQVYPAFKLGDADTTRRVLVKHLICACTGLPRQDLEWIFEFAQSTPARAMSLLGTIQPTSKFGEVFQYSNLMAAAAGFVGGSLFYPGRELGAAYDDAMRTQ
;
A
#
# COMPACT_ATOMS: atom_id res chain seq x y z
N MET A 1 -23.78 58.63 58.06
CA MET A 1 -24.35 57.94 56.88
C MET A 1 -23.40 56.83 56.42
N ARG A 2 -23.90 55.85 55.65
CA ARG A 2 -23.21 54.64 55.11
C ARG A 2 -23.00 53.47 56.10
N ARG A 3 -23.81 52.42 55.87
CA ARG A 3 -23.60 51.00 56.23
C ARG A 3 -22.69 50.36 55.14
N PHE A 4 -22.26 49.10 55.11
CA PHE A 4 -22.50 47.82 55.81
C PHE A 4 -21.10 47.10 55.94
N SER A 5 -20.87 45.88 56.44
CA SER A 5 -21.71 44.74 56.89
C SER A 5 -20.97 43.86 57.92
N CYS A 6 -21.59 42.77 58.37
CA CYS A 6 -20.90 41.66 59.08
C CYS A 6 -20.47 40.56 58.10
N ALA A 7 -19.37 39.85 58.43
CA ALA A 7 -19.04 38.55 57.85
C ALA A 7 -19.60 37.43 58.73
N GLY A 8 -20.38 36.52 58.15
CA GLY A 8 -20.86 35.31 58.81
C GLY A 8 -20.50 34.09 57.95
N ALA A 9 -19.76 33.15 58.53
CA ALA A 9 -19.36 31.94 57.84
C ALA A 9 -20.49 30.90 57.85
N SER A 10 -20.76 30.29 56.68
CA SER A 10 -21.64 29.12 56.56
C SER A 10 -20.89 27.97 55.91
N VAL A 11 -20.95 26.81 56.58
CA VAL A 11 -20.32 25.55 56.16
C VAL A 11 -21.08 24.98 54.97
N ALA A 12 -20.37 24.62 53.90
CA ALA A 12 -20.92 23.86 52.78
C ALA A 12 -20.50 22.38 52.88
N VAL A 13 -21.49 21.49 52.92
CA VAL A 13 -21.30 20.03 53.03
C VAL A 13 -20.80 19.48 51.69
N LEU A 14 -19.71 18.70 51.70
CA LEU A 14 -19.30 17.91 50.54
C LEU A 14 -20.29 16.75 50.32
N LEU A 15 -21.20 16.91 49.37
CA LEU A 15 -21.92 15.80 48.76
C LEU A 15 -21.02 15.12 47.73
N CYS A 16 -20.51 13.93 48.07
CA CYS A 16 -19.83 13.04 47.12
C CYS A 16 -20.83 12.53 46.08
N GLY A 17 -21.00 13.28 45.00
CA GLY A 17 -21.66 12.80 43.80
C GLY A 17 -20.80 11.73 43.12
N LEU A 18 -21.19 10.46 43.29
CA LEU A 18 -20.78 9.38 42.39
C LEU A 18 -21.39 9.63 41.01
N SER A 19 -20.74 10.51 40.24
CA SER A 19 -21.04 10.69 38.82
C SER A 19 -20.72 9.38 38.10
N LEU A 20 -21.75 8.59 37.86
CA LEU A 20 -21.72 7.52 36.86
C LEU A 20 -21.20 8.14 35.56
N ALA A 21 -19.98 7.77 35.17
CA ALA A 21 -19.40 8.21 33.93
C ALA A 21 -20.24 7.62 32.79
N VAL A 22 -21.16 8.44 32.25
CA VAL A 22 -21.84 8.17 30.99
C VAL A 22 -20.75 7.86 29.97
N ASN A 23 -20.81 6.68 29.37
CA ASN A 23 -19.80 6.21 28.41
C ASN A 23 -19.94 6.99 27.10
N ALA A 24 -19.48 8.24 27.13
CA ALA A 24 -19.53 9.18 26.03
C ALA A 24 -18.48 8.76 25.00
N GLN A 25 -18.88 7.85 24.11
CA GLN A 25 -18.13 7.50 22.90
C GLN A 25 -17.66 8.78 22.23
N GLN A 26 -16.34 8.94 22.10
CA GLN A 26 -15.77 10.15 21.53
C GLN A 26 -16.33 10.37 20.13
N PRO A 27 -16.81 11.59 19.81
CA PRO A 27 -17.30 11.87 18.46
C PRO A 27 -16.17 11.64 17.45
N PRO A 28 -16.48 11.17 16.22
CA PRO A 28 -15.46 10.90 15.21
C PRO A 28 -14.65 12.18 14.93
N SER A 29 -13.34 12.09 15.16
CA SER A 29 -12.41 13.22 15.03
C SER A 29 -11.54 13.04 13.80
N ARG A 30 -11.46 14.07 12.95
CA ARG A 30 -10.67 14.01 11.71
C ARG A 30 -9.21 14.33 12.01
N ILE A 31 -8.30 13.41 11.68
CA ILE A 31 -6.86 13.62 11.87
C ILE A 31 -6.24 14.35 10.68
N SER A 32 -5.30 15.28 10.95
CA SER A 32 -4.68 16.14 9.94
C SER A 32 -3.39 15.57 9.34
N ALA A 33 -2.77 14.60 10.00
CA ALA A 33 -1.53 13.95 9.58
C ALA A 33 -1.57 12.45 9.91
N ASP A 34 -0.72 11.66 9.25
CA ASP A 34 -0.54 10.24 9.56
C ASP A 34 -0.14 10.07 11.04
N THR A 35 -1.02 9.46 11.82
CA THR A 35 -0.91 9.46 13.29
C THR A 35 -0.82 8.04 13.80
N ARG A 36 0.21 7.73 14.60
CA ARG A 36 0.30 6.42 15.28
C ARG A 36 -0.72 6.37 16.40
N LEU A 37 -1.65 5.43 16.30
CA LEU A 37 -2.67 5.13 17.31
C LEU A 37 -2.36 3.79 17.99
N ALA A 38 -3.07 3.54 19.09
CA ALA A 38 -3.19 2.25 19.71
C ALA A 38 -4.65 1.92 19.98
N THR A 39 -5.01 0.64 19.88
CA THR A 39 -6.28 0.11 20.37
C THR A 39 -6.28 0.01 21.91
N PRO A 40 -7.44 -0.18 22.56
CA PRO A 40 -7.52 -0.36 24.02
C PRO A 40 -6.68 -1.53 24.55
N GLY A 41 -6.61 -2.64 23.81
CA GLY A 41 -5.74 -3.78 24.11
C GLY A 41 -4.26 -3.54 23.81
N GLY A 42 -3.90 -2.39 23.20
CA GLY A 42 -2.54 -1.91 23.01
C GLY A 42 -1.88 -2.29 21.69
N ALA A 43 -2.60 -2.88 20.73
CA ALA A 43 -2.09 -3.07 19.38
C ALA A 43 -1.95 -1.70 18.70
N SER A 44 -0.82 -1.43 18.05
CA SER A 44 -0.52 -0.11 17.49
C SER A 44 -0.49 -0.13 15.96
N PHE A 45 -0.99 0.93 15.33
CA PHE A 45 -1.01 1.10 13.87
C PHE A 45 -0.95 2.61 13.53
N THR A 46 -0.79 2.95 12.26
CA THR A 46 -0.83 4.32 11.75
C THR A 46 -2.19 4.57 11.08
N ALA A 47 -2.96 5.52 11.61
CA ALA A 47 -4.17 6.02 10.97
C ALA A 47 -3.81 7.10 9.92
N PRO A 48 -4.39 7.10 8.72
CA PRO A 48 -3.97 7.99 7.64
C PRO A 48 -4.53 9.40 7.77
N ALA A 49 -3.78 10.41 7.32
CA ALA A 49 -4.21 11.80 7.25
C ALA A 49 -5.56 11.95 6.53
N GLY A 50 -6.42 12.83 7.05
CA GLY A 50 -7.71 13.17 6.46
C GLY A 50 -8.84 12.18 6.74
N TRP A 51 -8.58 11.05 7.41
CA TRP A 51 -9.60 10.10 7.86
C TRP A 51 -10.21 10.53 9.20
N SER A 52 -11.39 10.01 9.52
CA SER A 52 -12.08 10.25 10.81
C SER A 52 -11.94 9.04 11.74
N VAL A 53 -11.56 9.29 12.99
CA VAL A 53 -11.24 8.26 14.00
C VAL A 53 -12.26 8.32 15.13
N ARG A 54 -12.85 7.17 15.48
CA ARG A 54 -13.71 7.00 16.66
C ARG A 54 -13.27 5.77 17.45
N SER A 55 -13.03 5.94 18.74
CA SER A 55 -12.65 4.85 19.65
C SER A 55 -13.80 4.44 20.58
N THR A 56 -13.79 3.19 21.01
CA THR A 56 -14.60 2.62 22.09
C THR A 56 -13.70 1.80 23.02
N ASP A 57 -14.26 1.19 24.07
CA ASP A 57 -13.51 0.36 25.03
C ASP A 57 -12.88 -0.91 24.41
N ALA A 58 -13.27 -1.31 23.19
CA ALA A 58 -12.78 -2.52 22.52
C ALA A 58 -12.29 -2.31 21.08
N MET A 59 -12.56 -1.17 20.44
CA MET A 59 -12.21 -0.95 19.03
C MET A 59 -11.87 0.49 18.68
N VAL A 60 -11.11 0.64 17.58
CA VAL A 60 -10.91 1.90 16.87
C VAL A 60 -11.52 1.76 15.46
N VAL A 61 -12.49 2.61 15.16
CA VAL A 61 -13.15 2.72 13.85
C VAL A 61 -12.50 3.88 13.09
N LEU A 62 -11.91 3.60 11.94
CA LEU A 62 -11.42 4.57 10.98
C LEU A 62 -12.44 4.67 9.85
N GLN A 63 -13.00 5.86 9.62
CA GLN A 63 -13.84 6.14 8.46
C GLN A 63 -13.00 6.86 7.39
N THR A 64 -13.14 6.43 6.14
CA THR A 64 -12.55 7.11 4.99
C THR A 64 -13.07 8.55 4.83
N PRO A 65 -12.40 9.39 4.02
CA PRO A 65 -12.94 10.70 3.63
C PRO A 65 -14.32 10.59 2.97
N GLU A 66 -14.50 9.54 2.17
CA GLU A 66 -15.79 9.03 1.70
C GLU A 66 -16.54 8.35 2.89
N PRO A 67 -17.81 8.67 3.17
CA PRO A 67 -18.49 8.18 4.39
C PRO A 67 -19.01 6.74 4.30
N ASP A 68 -18.79 6.06 3.18
CA ASP A 68 -19.37 4.75 2.85
C ASP A 68 -18.53 3.54 3.31
N SER A 69 -17.32 3.79 3.83
CA SER A 69 -16.33 2.73 4.10
C SER A 69 -15.61 2.92 5.43
N HIS A 70 -15.33 1.80 6.10
CA HIS A 70 -14.68 1.72 7.40
C HIS A 70 -13.53 0.71 7.40
N VAL A 71 -12.51 1.03 8.20
CA VAL A 71 -11.46 0.10 8.62
C VAL A 71 -11.48 0.06 10.14
N VAL A 72 -11.66 -1.12 10.71
CA VAL A 72 -11.89 -1.29 12.15
C VAL A 72 -10.81 -2.16 12.75
N VAL A 73 -10.18 -1.71 13.83
CA VAL A 73 -9.19 -2.49 14.58
C VAL A 73 -9.78 -2.79 15.96
N ILE A 74 -9.97 -4.07 16.25
CA ILE A 74 -10.78 -4.57 17.38
C ILE A 74 -9.94 -5.54 18.19
N ASP A 75 -9.85 -5.37 19.51
CA ASP A 75 -9.24 -6.37 20.38
C ASP A 75 -10.30 -7.30 20.98
N VAL A 76 -10.03 -8.60 20.95
CA VAL A 76 -10.95 -9.63 21.43
C VAL A 76 -10.20 -10.72 22.21
N GLN A 77 -10.92 -11.38 23.12
CA GLN A 77 -10.48 -12.62 23.76
C GLN A 77 -11.21 -13.78 23.08
N ALA A 78 -10.46 -14.76 22.59
CA ALA A 78 -10.99 -15.88 21.82
C ALA A 78 -10.05 -17.09 21.88
N THR A 79 -10.62 -18.29 21.74
CA THR A 79 -9.88 -19.56 21.68
C THR A 79 -9.04 -19.70 20.42
N ASP A 80 -9.53 -19.13 19.32
CA ASP A 80 -9.01 -19.30 17.97
C ASP A 80 -9.40 -18.10 17.09
N ALA A 81 -8.93 -18.11 15.85
CA ALA A 81 -9.13 -17.01 14.90
C ALA A 81 -10.61 -16.87 14.45
N ASP A 82 -11.34 -17.98 14.33
CA ASP A 82 -12.72 -17.96 13.83
C ASP A 82 -13.64 -17.36 14.91
N ALA A 83 -13.45 -17.76 16.17
CA ALA A 83 -14.07 -17.16 17.34
C ALA A 83 -13.69 -15.68 17.52
N ALA A 84 -12.44 -15.30 17.24
CA ALA A 84 -12.00 -13.91 17.29
C ALA A 84 -12.75 -13.03 16.27
N VAL A 85 -12.87 -13.49 15.03
CA VAL A 85 -13.57 -12.76 13.97
C VAL A 85 -15.08 -12.69 14.22
N ALA A 86 -15.69 -13.77 14.72
CA ALA A 86 -17.10 -13.76 15.12
C ALA A 86 -17.38 -12.75 16.25
N ALA A 87 -16.51 -12.69 17.26
CA ALA A 87 -16.61 -11.70 18.34
C ALA A 87 -16.41 -10.27 17.82
N ALA A 88 -15.45 -10.06 16.92
CA ALA A 88 -15.16 -8.76 16.32
C ALA A 88 -16.33 -8.22 15.50
N TRP A 89 -16.97 -9.05 14.65
CA TRP A 89 -18.19 -8.66 13.94
C TRP A 89 -19.34 -8.31 14.89
N LYS A 90 -19.51 -9.06 15.99
CA LYS A 90 -20.53 -8.77 17.00
C LYS A 90 -20.32 -7.40 17.69
N LEU A 91 -19.07 -6.97 17.87
CA LEU A 91 -18.73 -5.67 18.45
C LEU A 91 -18.89 -4.49 17.48
N TYR A 92 -18.59 -4.69 16.19
CA TYR A 92 -18.67 -3.64 15.17
C TYR A 92 -20.07 -3.50 14.56
N LYS A 93 -20.68 -4.61 14.14
CA LYS A 93 -21.88 -4.66 13.29
C LYS A 93 -22.61 -5.98 13.50
N ALA A 94 -23.29 -6.14 14.64
CA ALA A 94 -23.87 -7.41 15.09
C ALA A 94 -24.87 -8.06 14.11
N ASP A 95 -25.51 -7.27 13.24
CA ASP A 95 -26.43 -7.75 12.21
C ASP A 95 -25.73 -8.20 10.90
N ALA A 96 -24.41 -8.15 10.83
CA ALA A 96 -23.64 -8.62 9.67
C ALA A 96 -23.74 -10.15 9.53
N LYS A 97 -24.43 -10.60 8.47
CA LYS A 97 -24.69 -12.02 8.17
C LYS A 97 -24.13 -12.46 6.81
N ARG A 98 -23.05 -11.83 6.35
CA ARG A 98 -22.40 -12.19 5.08
C ARG A 98 -21.77 -13.59 5.17
N PRO A 99 -22.03 -14.50 4.20
CA PRO A 99 -21.37 -15.79 4.16
C PRO A 99 -19.85 -15.64 4.01
N LEU A 100 -19.11 -16.61 4.56
CA LEU A 100 -17.67 -16.70 4.38
C LEU A 100 -17.36 -17.37 3.03
N LYS A 101 -16.63 -16.67 2.16
CA LYS A 101 -16.17 -17.19 0.86
C LYS A 101 -14.90 -18.04 1.02
N LEU A 102 -13.94 -17.55 1.80
CA LEU A 102 -12.65 -18.20 2.01
C LEU A 102 -12.02 -17.76 3.34
N ALA A 103 -11.39 -18.69 4.05
CA ALA A 103 -10.44 -18.38 5.12
C ALA A 103 -9.08 -19.02 4.82
N THR A 104 -7.99 -18.28 5.02
CA THR A 104 -6.63 -18.74 4.70
C THR A 104 -5.63 -18.29 5.75
N ASP A 105 -4.90 -19.25 6.32
CA ASP A 105 -3.82 -18.99 7.26
C ASP A 105 -2.64 -18.29 6.57
N ARG A 106 -1.94 -17.43 7.30
CA ARG A 106 -0.78 -16.67 6.82
C ARG A 106 0.38 -16.83 7.81
N PRO A 107 1.62 -16.93 7.34
CA PRO A 107 2.79 -17.06 8.21
C PRO A 107 2.90 -15.97 9.28
N ALA A 108 3.45 -16.36 10.44
CA ALA A 108 3.86 -15.44 11.49
C ALA A 108 4.76 -14.34 10.93
N ARG A 109 4.50 -13.08 11.30
CA ARG A 109 5.26 -11.92 10.80
C ARG A 109 5.07 -10.71 11.72
N ASN A 110 6.10 -9.88 11.84
CA ASN A 110 6.01 -8.58 12.54
C ASN A 110 5.53 -8.70 14.01
N GLY A 111 5.92 -9.78 14.71
CA GLY A 111 5.53 -10.05 16.10
C GLY A 111 4.20 -10.77 16.29
N TRP A 112 3.46 -11.07 15.21
CA TRP A 112 2.23 -11.86 15.26
C TRP A 112 2.54 -13.35 15.14
N ASP A 113 2.07 -14.16 16.11
CA ASP A 113 2.32 -15.61 16.20
C ASP A 113 1.48 -16.41 15.20
N ALA A 114 0.26 -15.93 14.92
CA ALA A 114 -0.66 -16.52 13.96
C ALA A 114 -1.46 -15.42 13.27
N ARG A 115 -1.78 -15.63 12.00
CA ARG A 115 -2.56 -14.71 11.17
C ARG A 115 -3.49 -15.49 10.28
N ARG A 116 -4.75 -15.06 10.15
CA ARG A 116 -5.73 -15.70 9.26
C ARG A 116 -6.58 -14.64 8.58
N VAL A 117 -6.69 -14.74 7.25
CA VAL A 117 -7.45 -13.82 6.40
C VAL A 117 -8.80 -14.45 6.08
N TYR A 118 -9.86 -13.65 6.12
CA TYR A 118 -11.24 -14.02 5.86
C TYR A 118 -11.79 -13.13 4.77
N GLU A 119 -12.25 -13.75 3.69
CA GLU A 119 -12.93 -13.09 2.58
C GLU A 119 -14.41 -13.48 2.63
N TYR A 120 -15.29 -12.49 2.56
CA TYR A 120 -16.74 -12.71 2.59
C TYR A 120 -17.31 -12.74 1.19
N GLU A 121 -18.46 -13.36 1.02
CA GLU A 121 -19.20 -13.30 -0.24
C GLU A 121 -19.67 -11.87 -0.50
N THR A 122 -19.41 -11.42 -1.73
CA THR A 122 -19.88 -10.14 -2.26
C THR A 122 -20.44 -10.34 -3.66
N SER A 123 -21.39 -9.50 -4.07
CA SER A 123 -21.92 -9.54 -5.44
C SER A 123 -21.37 -8.39 -6.30
N PRO A 124 -21.18 -8.57 -7.62
CA PRO A 124 -20.75 -7.49 -8.51
C PRO A 124 -21.68 -6.27 -8.48
N ASN A 125 -22.98 -6.47 -8.18
CA ASN A 125 -23.97 -5.39 -8.14
C ASN A 125 -23.85 -4.50 -6.90
N GLU A 126 -23.40 -5.02 -5.75
CA GLU A 126 -23.22 -4.20 -4.54
C GLU A 126 -21.86 -3.47 -4.52
N ARG A 127 -20.89 -3.91 -5.33
CA ARG A 127 -19.52 -3.37 -5.37
C ARG A 127 -18.90 -3.20 -3.98
N ALA A 128 -19.15 -4.16 -3.08
CA ALA A 128 -18.67 -4.13 -1.72
C ALA A 128 -17.32 -4.85 -1.58
N VAL A 129 -16.49 -4.37 -0.65
CA VAL A 129 -15.29 -5.04 -0.19
C VAL A 129 -15.49 -5.34 1.28
N VAL A 130 -15.61 -6.63 1.61
CA VAL A 130 -15.73 -7.08 3.01
C VAL A 130 -14.72 -8.17 3.30
N GLN A 131 -13.79 -7.87 4.21
CA GLN A 131 -12.73 -8.77 4.64
C GLN A 131 -12.45 -8.59 6.14
N ALA A 132 -11.95 -9.65 6.77
CA ALA A 132 -11.38 -9.57 8.11
C ALA A 132 -10.01 -10.26 8.16
N VAL A 133 -9.12 -9.80 9.05
CA VAL A 133 -7.84 -10.47 9.32
C VAL A 133 -7.67 -10.58 10.83
N ALA A 134 -7.60 -11.81 11.33
CA ALA A 134 -7.27 -12.10 12.71
C ALA A 134 -5.76 -12.17 12.89
N TYR A 135 -5.26 -11.54 13.96
CA TYR A 135 -3.86 -11.55 14.35
C TYR A 135 -3.75 -11.99 15.82
N ARG A 136 -2.93 -12.99 16.13
CA ARG A 136 -2.67 -13.46 17.50
C ARG A 136 -1.31 -13.00 18.01
N ALA A 137 -1.26 -12.55 19.26
CA ALA A 137 -0.03 -12.39 20.03
C ALA A 137 -0.24 -12.94 21.45
N GLY A 138 0.43 -14.03 21.79
CA GLY A 138 0.17 -14.80 23.00
C GLY A 138 -1.29 -15.31 23.03
N ALA A 139 -2.02 -14.96 24.09
CA ALA A 139 -3.44 -15.27 24.24
C ALA A 139 -4.39 -14.20 23.65
N ALA A 140 -3.86 -13.02 23.27
CA ALA A 140 -4.68 -11.91 22.77
C ALA A 140 -4.87 -11.98 21.25
N TRP A 141 -6.06 -11.59 20.80
CA TRP A 141 -6.38 -11.42 19.39
C TRP A 141 -6.71 -9.96 19.07
N THR A 142 -6.15 -9.47 17.97
CA THR A 142 -6.57 -8.22 17.33
C THR A 142 -7.13 -8.57 15.95
N VAL A 143 -8.30 -8.06 15.61
CA VAL A 143 -8.96 -8.27 14.31
C VAL A 143 -9.02 -6.94 13.56
N LEU A 144 -8.56 -6.95 12.31
CA LEU A 144 -8.72 -5.87 11.36
C LEU A 144 -9.92 -6.20 10.45
N ILE A 145 -10.97 -5.39 10.45
CA ILE A 145 -12.09 -5.48 9.51
C ILE A 145 -11.98 -4.37 8.47
N VAL A 146 -12.28 -4.71 7.22
CA VAL A 146 -12.47 -3.79 6.09
C VAL A 146 -13.91 -4.01 5.61
N ASP A 147 -14.75 -2.98 5.69
CA ASP A 147 -16.17 -3.03 5.30
C ASP A 147 -16.52 -1.71 4.59
N GLY A 148 -16.94 -1.77 3.32
CA GLY A 148 -17.16 -0.58 2.50
C GLY A 148 -17.24 -0.90 1.01
N THR A 149 -16.93 0.10 0.17
CA THR A 149 -17.12 0.01 -1.29
C THR A 149 -15.80 -0.10 -2.06
N GLU A 150 -15.85 -0.82 -3.18
CA GLU A 150 -14.75 -0.98 -4.13
C GLU A 150 -14.23 0.39 -4.63
N PRO A 151 -15.04 1.34 -5.12
CA PRO A 151 -14.54 2.65 -5.57
C PRO A 151 -13.79 3.45 -4.50
N THR A 152 -14.23 3.36 -3.23
CA THR A 152 -13.53 4.00 -2.12
C THR A 152 -12.22 3.30 -1.80
N PHE A 153 -12.19 1.96 -1.72
CA PHE A 153 -10.95 1.25 -1.41
C PHE A 153 -9.94 1.19 -2.56
N GLU A 154 -10.36 1.25 -3.82
CA GLU A 154 -9.46 1.45 -4.97
C GLU A 154 -8.75 2.81 -4.87
N ARG A 155 -9.50 3.88 -4.58
CA ARG A 155 -8.95 5.23 -4.39
C ARG A 155 -8.07 5.34 -3.15
N ARG A 156 -8.45 4.66 -2.07
CA ARG A 156 -7.79 4.73 -0.75
C ARG A 156 -6.87 3.53 -0.46
N ALA A 157 -6.46 2.77 -1.48
CA ALA A 157 -5.66 1.55 -1.34
C ALA A 157 -4.32 1.76 -0.60
N ALA A 158 -3.63 2.89 -0.84
CA ALA A 158 -2.39 3.22 -0.14
C ALA A 158 -2.63 3.60 1.35
N PRO A 159 -3.56 4.51 1.70
CA PRO A 159 -4.00 4.72 3.07
C PRO A 159 -4.48 3.45 3.81
N LEU A 160 -5.26 2.58 3.16
CA LEU A 160 -5.67 1.28 3.71
C LEU A 160 -4.45 0.39 3.99
N SER A 161 -3.52 0.33 3.04
CA SER A 161 -2.26 -0.41 3.18
C SER A 161 -1.40 0.12 4.32
N LEU A 162 -1.39 1.44 4.56
CA LEU A 162 -0.69 2.04 5.70
C LEU A 162 -1.23 1.49 7.02
N VAL A 163 -2.55 1.44 7.22
CA VAL A 163 -3.18 0.85 8.43
C VAL A 163 -2.78 -0.62 8.57
N ALA A 164 -3.04 -1.43 7.55
CA ALA A 164 -2.83 -2.88 7.61
C ALA A 164 -1.34 -3.27 7.78
N GLN A 165 -0.42 -2.57 7.10
CA GLN A 165 1.01 -2.89 7.15
C GLN A 165 1.74 -2.28 8.35
N SER A 166 1.16 -1.27 9.02
CA SER A 166 1.68 -0.69 10.27
C SER A 166 1.17 -1.38 11.55
N LEU A 167 0.12 -2.21 11.46
CA LEU A 167 -0.48 -2.91 12.60
C LEU A 167 0.49 -3.90 13.30
N ARG A 168 0.76 -3.68 14.58
CA ARG A 168 1.69 -4.45 15.44
C ARG A 168 1.06 -4.78 16.79
N PRO A 169 1.45 -5.90 17.43
CA PRO A 169 0.94 -6.26 18.75
C PRO A 169 1.46 -5.31 19.84
N LYS A 170 0.81 -5.34 20.99
CA LYS A 170 1.23 -4.61 22.20
C LYS A 170 2.68 -4.95 22.56
N GLY A 171 3.49 -3.91 22.78
CA GLY A 171 4.89 -4.06 23.17
C GLY A 171 5.84 -4.45 22.03
N TYR A 172 5.38 -4.56 20.78
CA TYR A 172 6.25 -4.88 19.65
C TYR A 172 7.40 -3.87 19.50
N GLN A 173 8.64 -4.40 19.57
CA GLN A 173 9.85 -3.69 19.18
C GLN A 173 10.30 -4.20 17.81
N ARG A 174 10.50 -3.27 16.87
CA ARG A 174 11.11 -3.60 15.57
C ARG A 174 12.58 -3.92 15.80
N GLU A 175 13.05 -5.07 15.30
CA GLU A 175 14.50 -5.35 15.30
C GLU A 175 15.26 -4.26 14.54
N SER A 176 16.33 -3.77 15.16
CA SER A 176 17.25 -2.81 14.57
C SER A 176 18.62 -3.43 14.42
N PHE A 177 19.18 -3.29 13.21
CA PHE A 177 20.57 -3.63 12.90
C PHE A 177 21.50 -2.41 13.00
N ALA A 178 21.00 -1.24 13.42
CA ALA A 178 21.83 -0.05 13.61
C ALA A 178 22.96 -0.34 14.61
N GLY A 179 24.20 -0.01 14.22
CA GLY A 179 25.40 -0.27 15.01
C GLY A 179 25.88 -1.74 15.03
N ARG A 180 25.19 -2.68 14.38
CA ARG A 180 25.67 -4.06 14.22
C ARG A 180 26.60 -4.17 12.99
N THR A 181 27.69 -4.91 13.12
CA THR A 181 28.57 -5.26 12.00
C THR A 181 27.90 -6.29 11.09
N SER A 182 27.85 -6.06 9.78
CA SER A 182 27.37 -7.06 8.82
C SER A 182 28.38 -8.21 8.70
N HIS A 183 27.89 -9.45 8.76
CA HIS A 183 28.72 -10.61 8.46
C HIS A 183 29.06 -10.67 6.95
N PRO A 184 30.24 -11.19 6.57
CA PRO A 184 30.57 -11.44 5.17
C PRO A 184 29.63 -12.49 4.58
N LEU A 185 29.34 -12.38 3.28
CA LEU A 185 28.65 -13.45 2.54
C LEU A 185 29.68 -14.49 2.09
N ASP A 186 30.12 -15.30 3.05
CA ASP A 186 31.01 -16.44 2.84
C ASP A 186 30.26 -17.67 2.28
N ALA A 187 31.02 -18.70 1.89
CA ALA A 187 30.49 -19.90 1.25
C ALA A 187 29.38 -20.58 2.07
N GLU A 188 29.51 -20.60 3.41
CA GLU A 188 28.49 -21.15 4.30
C GLU A 188 27.18 -20.35 4.24
N ARG A 189 27.23 -19.01 4.36
CA ARG A 189 26.02 -18.18 4.27
C ARG A 189 25.39 -18.22 2.88
N ILE A 190 26.20 -18.29 1.81
CA ILE A 190 25.70 -18.46 0.44
C ILE A 190 24.99 -19.82 0.29
N ALA A 191 25.55 -20.91 0.85
CA ALA A 191 24.90 -22.22 0.85
C ALA A 191 23.59 -22.23 1.66
N ASN A 192 23.55 -21.56 2.81
CA ASN A 192 22.34 -21.42 3.63
C ASN A 192 21.24 -20.62 2.89
N ILE A 193 21.60 -19.55 2.15
CA ILE A 193 20.65 -18.80 1.31
C ILE A 193 20.12 -19.68 0.17
N LYS A 194 20.98 -20.48 -0.49
CA LYS A 194 20.56 -21.44 -1.52
C LYS A 194 19.55 -22.45 -0.98
N SER A 195 19.88 -23.10 0.15
CA SER A 195 19.01 -24.11 0.78
C SER A 195 17.65 -23.53 1.20
N LEU A 196 17.62 -22.28 1.68
CA LEU A 196 16.38 -21.55 1.96
C LEU A 196 15.55 -21.33 0.68
N LEU A 197 16.17 -20.87 -0.40
CA LEU A 197 15.50 -20.65 -1.69
C LEU A 197 14.96 -21.95 -2.28
N GLU A 198 15.75 -23.02 -2.31
CA GLU A 198 15.32 -24.35 -2.76
C GLU A 198 14.13 -24.89 -1.95
N SER A 199 14.14 -24.66 -0.63
CA SER A 199 13.05 -25.08 0.25
C SER A 199 11.77 -24.28 -0.02
N GLY A 200 11.86 -22.95 -0.13
CA GLY A 200 10.74 -22.11 -0.51
C GLY A 200 10.22 -22.40 -1.93
N MET A 201 11.11 -22.76 -2.87
CA MET A 201 10.72 -23.18 -4.22
C MET A 201 9.88 -24.46 -4.21
N ARG A 202 10.28 -25.47 -3.41
CA ARG A 202 9.50 -26.71 -3.25
C ARG A 202 8.15 -26.46 -2.56
N GLU A 203 8.13 -25.63 -1.52
CA GLU A 203 6.90 -25.31 -0.77
C GLU A 203 5.89 -24.51 -1.61
N LEU A 204 6.36 -23.58 -2.42
CA LEU A 204 5.53 -22.65 -3.20
C LEU A 204 5.31 -23.09 -4.67
N GLY A 205 5.88 -24.22 -5.09
CA GLY A 205 5.78 -24.71 -6.47
C GLY A 205 6.49 -23.83 -7.51
N VAL A 206 7.53 -23.09 -7.11
CA VAL A 206 8.27 -22.18 -8.01
C VAL A 206 9.28 -22.99 -8.84
N PRO A 207 9.19 -22.99 -10.19
CA PRO A 207 10.03 -23.83 -11.04
C PRO A 207 11.52 -23.47 -11.01
N GLY A 208 11.83 -22.19 -10.88
CA GLY A 208 13.18 -21.68 -10.90
C GLY A 208 13.29 -20.24 -10.41
N VAL A 209 14.47 -19.88 -9.90
CA VAL A 209 14.80 -18.54 -9.37
C VAL A 209 16.22 -18.17 -9.79
N ALA A 210 16.42 -16.97 -10.35
CA ALA A 210 17.73 -16.35 -10.52
C ALA A 210 17.99 -15.35 -9.39
N PHE A 211 19.22 -15.27 -8.89
CA PHE A 211 19.61 -14.27 -7.90
C PHE A 211 21.12 -13.98 -7.93
N SER A 212 21.48 -12.78 -7.47
CA SER A 212 22.86 -12.34 -7.28
C SER A 212 23.05 -11.84 -5.85
N LEU A 213 24.23 -12.06 -5.29
CA LEU A 213 24.64 -11.62 -3.97
C LEU A 213 25.88 -10.74 -4.10
N ILE A 214 25.78 -9.52 -3.57
CA ILE A 214 26.85 -8.52 -3.61
C ILE A 214 27.30 -8.24 -2.17
N ASP A 215 28.59 -8.44 -1.89
CA ASP A 215 29.22 -8.15 -0.61
C ASP A 215 30.41 -7.19 -0.83
N ARG A 216 30.41 -6.07 -0.09
CA ARG A 216 31.47 -5.04 -0.13
C ARG A 216 31.89 -4.62 -1.55
N GLY A 217 30.88 -4.45 -2.42
CA GLY A 217 31.05 -4.01 -3.81
C GLY A 217 31.51 -5.10 -4.79
N LYS A 218 31.55 -6.38 -4.38
CA LYS A 218 31.88 -7.52 -5.23
C LYS A 218 30.70 -8.46 -5.35
N VAL A 219 30.44 -8.96 -6.56
CA VAL A 219 29.57 -10.12 -6.75
C VAL A 219 30.27 -11.33 -6.12
N VAL A 220 29.62 -11.97 -5.15
CA VAL A 220 30.11 -13.19 -4.48
C VAL A 220 29.32 -14.43 -4.88
N PHE A 221 28.15 -14.24 -5.47
CA PHE A 221 27.39 -15.26 -6.18
C PHE A 221 26.51 -14.61 -7.24
N GLU A 222 26.39 -15.23 -8.40
CA GLU A 222 25.35 -15.01 -9.39
C GLU A 222 25.01 -16.36 -10.03
N GLY A 223 23.76 -16.51 -10.49
CA GLY A 223 23.27 -17.74 -11.09
C GLY A 223 21.81 -18.01 -10.73
N GLY A 224 21.40 -19.27 -10.87
CA GLY A 224 20.05 -19.70 -10.58
C GLY A 224 19.92 -21.05 -9.89
N LEU A 225 18.67 -21.39 -9.60
CA LEU A 225 18.21 -22.66 -9.04
C LEU A 225 16.98 -23.10 -9.83
N GLY A 226 16.81 -24.41 -10.03
CA GLY A 226 15.68 -24.98 -10.75
C GLY A 226 15.73 -24.75 -12.26
N VAL A 227 14.57 -24.72 -12.90
CA VAL A 227 14.40 -24.73 -14.36
C VAL A 227 13.56 -23.56 -14.89
N ARG A 228 13.76 -23.24 -16.16
CA ARG A 228 13.09 -22.14 -16.88
C ARG A 228 11.59 -22.36 -17.08
N GLU A 229 11.16 -23.62 -17.16
CA GLU A 229 9.78 -23.99 -17.48
C GLU A 229 9.41 -25.32 -16.81
N LEU A 230 8.19 -25.41 -16.27
CA LEU A 230 7.67 -26.63 -15.65
C LEU A 230 7.65 -27.78 -16.67
N GLY A 231 8.22 -28.92 -16.29
CA GLY A 231 8.31 -30.11 -17.14
C GLY A 231 9.47 -30.11 -18.14
N LYS A 232 10.30 -29.06 -18.18
CA LYS A 232 11.55 -29.02 -18.96
C LYS A 232 12.79 -29.14 -18.06
N THR A 233 13.94 -29.34 -18.69
CA THR A 233 15.24 -29.53 -18.02
C THR A 233 16.17 -28.33 -18.13
N ASP A 234 15.80 -27.30 -18.89
CA ASP A 234 16.66 -26.12 -19.11
C ASP A 234 16.84 -25.35 -17.79
N PRO A 235 18.07 -25.24 -17.24
CA PRO A 235 18.30 -24.64 -15.93
C PRO A 235 18.11 -23.13 -15.95
N ILE A 236 17.86 -22.53 -14.78
CA ILE A 236 18.09 -21.09 -14.58
C ILE A 236 19.59 -20.84 -14.37
N ASP A 237 20.13 -19.88 -15.11
CA ASP A 237 21.49 -19.35 -14.96
C ASP A 237 21.46 -17.81 -14.79
N GLU A 238 22.63 -17.19 -14.65
CA GLU A 238 22.81 -15.74 -14.54
C GLU A 238 22.44 -14.96 -15.80
N ASN A 239 22.33 -15.64 -16.95
CA ASN A 239 21.99 -15.05 -18.26
C ASN A 239 20.50 -15.25 -18.63
N THR A 240 19.74 -15.94 -17.79
CA THR A 240 18.33 -16.28 -18.06
C THR A 240 17.46 -15.03 -18.06
N LEU A 241 16.82 -14.77 -19.19
CA LEU A 241 15.95 -13.60 -19.37
C LEU A 241 14.58 -13.81 -18.73
N PHE A 242 14.15 -12.82 -17.93
CA PHE A 242 12.82 -12.74 -17.32
C PHE A 242 12.09 -11.47 -17.76
N ILE A 243 10.76 -11.47 -17.69
CA ILE A 243 9.95 -10.26 -17.90
C ILE A 243 10.20 -9.30 -16.72
N ALA A 244 10.90 -8.20 -16.96
CA ALA A 244 11.29 -7.23 -15.93
C ALA A 244 10.09 -6.51 -15.26
N ALA A 245 8.91 -6.50 -15.90
CA ALA A 245 7.66 -5.94 -15.39
C ALA A 245 7.83 -4.52 -14.83
N SER A 246 7.48 -4.28 -13.55
CA SER A 246 7.55 -2.94 -12.97
C SER A 246 8.95 -2.45 -12.62
N ASN A 247 9.98 -3.31 -12.66
CA ASN A 247 11.37 -2.90 -12.45
C ASN A 247 11.82 -1.91 -13.54
N THR A 248 11.26 -2.02 -14.75
CA THR A 248 11.46 -1.08 -15.86
C THR A 248 11.19 0.38 -15.47
N LYS A 249 10.28 0.66 -14.51
CA LYS A 249 9.94 2.04 -14.12
C LYS A 249 11.10 2.80 -13.47
N ALA A 250 11.98 2.09 -12.75
CA ALA A 250 13.19 2.69 -12.18
C ALA A 250 14.16 3.11 -13.30
N LEU A 251 14.31 2.27 -14.33
CA LEU A 251 15.10 2.58 -15.52
C LEU A 251 14.49 3.74 -16.33
N THR A 252 13.16 3.78 -16.49
CA THR A 252 12.45 4.92 -17.09
C THR A 252 12.71 6.22 -16.32
N THR A 253 12.69 6.17 -14.99
CA THR A 253 12.95 7.34 -14.15
C THR A 253 14.41 7.79 -14.26
N LEU A 254 15.35 6.85 -14.36
CA LEU A 254 16.77 7.14 -14.64
C LEU A 254 16.94 7.78 -16.04
N LEU A 255 16.26 7.28 -17.06
CA LEU A 255 16.28 7.84 -18.42
C LEU A 255 15.80 9.31 -18.44
N LEU A 256 14.76 9.63 -17.67
CA LEU A 256 14.32 11.02 -17.47
C LEU A 256 15.34 11.84 -16.68
N ALA A 257 15.95 11.28 -15.63
CA ALA A 257 17.01 11.95 -14.86
C ALA A 257 18.22 12.31 -15.74
N ARG A 258 18.64 11.43 -16.66
CA ARG A 258 19.69 11.72 -17.66
C ARG A 258 19.36 12.94 -18.52
N LEU A 259 18.11 13.11 -18.93
CA LEU A 259 17.66 14.28 -19.69
C LEU A 259 17.68 15.56 -18.84
N VAL A 260 17.38 15.46 -17.55
CA VAL A 260 17.46 16.58 -16.60
C VAL A 260 18.91 17.00 -16.35
N ASP A 261 19.80 16.04 -16.09
CA ASP A 261 21.24 16.29 -15.93
C ASP A 261 21.84 16.93 -17.21
N ALA A 262 21.37 16.49 -18.39
CA ALA A 262 21.73 17.06 -19.68
C ALA A 262 21.03 18.39 -20.01
N LYS A 263 20.20 18.93 -19.10
CA LYS A 263 19.41 20.17 -19.26
C LYS A 263 18.47 20.19 -20.47
N LYS A 264 18.06 19.01 -20.95
CA LYS A 264 17.06 18.81 -22.02
C LYS A 264 15.64 18.69 -21.47
N LEU A 265 15.52 18.51 -20.16
CA LEU A 265 14.27 18.31 -19.43
C LEU A 265 14.41 19.00 -18.06
N ASP A 266 13.29 19.39 -17.46
CA ASP A 266 13.18 19.82 -16.07
C ASP A 266 12.07 19.00 -15.40
N TRP A 267 12.15 18.72 -14.10
CA TRP A 267 11.13 18.00 -13.34
C TRP A 267 9.84 18.82 -13.12
N GLU A 268 9.98 20.15 -13.05
CA GLU A 268 8.93 21.12 -12.74
C GLU A 268 8.31 21.77 -13.99
N GLN A 269 8.83 21.51 -15.20
CA GLN A 269 8.19 22.02 -16.42
C GLN A 269 6.91 21.24 -16.77
N PRO A 270 5.89 21.88 -17.38
CA PRO A 270 4.70 21.19 -17.88
C PRO A 270 5.03 20.18 -18.98
N VAL A 271 4.44 18.98 -18.91
CA VAL A 271 4.64 17.91 -19.91
C VAL A 271 4.21 18.36 -21.31
N THR A 272 3.21 19.24 -21.41
CA THR A 272 2.74 19.81 -22.69
C THR A 272 3.76 20.74 -23.38
N GLN A 273 4.77 21.26 -22.68
CA GLN A 273 5.89 21.97 -23.31
C GLN A 273 6.89 21.01 -23.96
N VAL A 274 6.98 19.79 -23.42
CA VAL A 274 7.90 18.72 -23.87
C VAL A 274 7.27 17.89 -24.98
N TYR A 275 5.99 17.55 -24.81
CA TYR A 275 5.19 16.74 -25.72
C TYR A 275 3.81 17.39 -25.90
N PRO A 276 3.62 18.29 -26.88
CA PRO A 276 2.40 19.09 -27.03
C PRO A 276 1.10 18.29 -27.23
N ALA A 277 1.20 17.03 -27.65
CA ALA A 277 0.06 16.13 -27.80
C ALA A 277 -0.35 15.41 -26.48
N PHE A 278 0.33 15.67 -25.36
CA PHE A 278 0.01 15.07 -24.06
C PHE A 278 -1.41 15.45 -23.60
N LYS A 279 -2.15 14.46 -23.08
CA LYS A 279 -3.50 14.63 -22.53
C LYS A 279 -3.65 13.78 -21.27
N LEU A 280 -4.38 14.31 -20.30
CA LEU A 280 -4.72 13.63 -19.05
C LEU A 280 -6.04 14.20 -18.51
N GLY A 281 -7.09 13.39 -18.46
CA GLY A 281 -8.42 13.81 -18.01
C GLY A 281 -8.97 14.97 -18.84
N ASP A 282 -9.17 16.12 -18.21
CA ASP A 282 -9.60 17.36 -18.87
C ASP A 282 -8.43 18.30 -19.24
N ALA A 283 -8.76 19.41 -19.91
CA ALA A 283 -7.76 20.40 -20.34
C ALA A 283 -7.05 21.10 -19.17
N ASP A 284 -7.68 21.18 -17.99
CA ASP A 284 -7.11 21.87 -16.82
C ASP A 284 -6.15 20.96 -16.03
N THR A 285 -6.51 19.68 -15.93
CA THR A 285 -5.66 18.59 -15.47
C THR A 285 -4.43 18.47 -16.37
N THR A 286 -4.64 18.36 -17.69
CA THR A 286 -3.56 18.27 -18.69
C THR A 286 -2.53 19.40 -18.55
N ARG A 287 -2.96 20.66 -18.37
CA ARG A 287 -2.05 21.82 -18.19
C ARG A 287 -1.23 21.79 -16.89
N ARG A 288 -1.68 21.07 -15.86
CA ARG A 288 -1.03 21.00 -14.53
C ARG A 288 -0.09 19.81 -14.38
N VAL A 289 0.00 18.92 -15.37
CA VAL A 289 0.94 17.80 -15.34
C VAL A 289 2.35 18.30 -15.62
N LEU A 290 3.24 18.12 -14.64
CA LEU A 290 4.67 18.41 -14.74
C LEU A 290 5.41 17.10 -15.01
N VAL A 291 6.65 17.15 -15.48
CA VAL A 291 7.43 15.93 -15.81
C VAL A 291 7.51 14.96 -14.64
N LYS A 292 7.77 15.44 -13.41
CA LYS A 292 7.78 14.60 -12.20
C LYS A 292 6.44 13.88 -11.94
N HIS A 293 5.33 14.46 -12.41
CA HIS A 293 4.00 13.90 -12.23
C HIS A 293 3.78 12.60 -13.02
N LEU A 294 4.61 12.34 -14.04
CA LEU A 294 4.58 11.09 -14.81
C LEU A 294 5.06 9.85 -14.01
N ILE A 295 5.89 10.06 -12.98
CA ILE A 295 6.51 8.96 -12.20
C ILE A 295 6.19 8.97 -10.70
N CYS A 296 5.64 10.07 -10.16
CA CYS A 296 5.35 10.18 -8.72
C CYS A 296 4.14 9.36 -8.22
N ALA A 297 3.29 8.85 -9.11
CA ALA A 297 1.99 8.24 -8.75
C ALA A 297 1.11 9.16 -7.86
N CYS A 298 1.17 10.47 -8.09
CA CYS A 298 0.58 11.52 -7.25
C CYS A 298 -0.42 12.44 -7.98
N THR A 299 -0.85 12.05 -9.19
CA THR A 299 -1.82 12.80 -10.01
C THR A 299 -3.29 12.50 -9.67
N GLY A 300 -3.54 11.55 -8.78
CA GLY A 300 -4.86 11.00 -8.51
C GLY A 300 -5.38 10.07 -9.61
N LEU A 301 -4.53 9.61 -10.54
CA LEU A 301 -4.96 8.62 -11.54
C LEU A 301 -5.04 7.21 -10.94
N PRO A 302 -6.17 6.51 -11.09
CA PRO A 302 -6.25 5.10 -10.73
C PRO A 302 -5.41 4.23 -11.68
N ARG A 303 -5.31 2.97 -11.31
CA ARG A 303 -4.80 1.90 -12.16
C ARG A 303 -5.83 1.58 -13.24
N GLN A 304 -5.39 1.39 -14.48
CA GLN A 304 -6.23 0.99 -15.60
C GLN A 304 -5.44 -0.01 -16.45
N ASP A 305 -5.46 -1.26 -16.01
CA ASP A 305 -4.64 -2.36 -16.52
C ASP A 305 -5.44 -3.40 -17.31
N LEU A 306 -6.79 -3.37 -17.29
CA LEU A 306 -7.61 -4.42 -17.89
C LEU A 306 -7.54 -4.43 -19.42
N GLU A 307 -7.48 -3.26 -20.04
CA GLU A 307 -7.26 -3.09 -21.48
C GLU A 307 -5.89 -3.65 -21.87
N TRP A 308 -4.86 -3.44 -21.05
CA TRP A 308 -3.57 -4.08 -21.27
C TRP A 308 -3.63 -5.60 -21.08
N ILE A 309 -4.33 -6.11 -20.07
CA ILE A 309 -4.43 -7.56 -19.79
C ILE A 309 -5.21 -8.30 -20.89
N PHE A 310 -6.34 -7.76 -21.35
CA PHE A 310 -7.24 -8.44 -22.29
C PHE A 310 -7.00 -8.05 -23.76
N GLU A 311 -6.40 -6.89 -24.04
CA GLU A 311 -6.16 -6.39 -25.42
C GLU A 311 -4.67 -6.24 -25.75
N PHE A 312 -3.74 -6.84 -24.98
CA PHE A 312 -2.28 -6.68 -25.14
C PHE A 312 -1.81 -6.81 -26.60
N ALA A 313 -2.39 -7.75 -27.36
CA ALA A 313 -2.02 -8.03 -28.75
C ALA A 313 -2.29 -6.87 -29.73
N GLN A 314 -3.14 -5.90 -29.35
CA GLN A 314 -3.42 -4.68 -30.11
C GLN A 314 -2.87 -3.42 -29.43
N SER A 315 -2.13 -3.58 -28.33
CA SER A 315 -1.59 -2.45 -27.57
C SER A 315 -0.39 -1.85 -28.29
N THR A 316 -0.45 -0.54 -28.52
CA THR A 316 0.66 0.25 -29.09
C THR A 316 0.96 1.44 -28.17
N PRO A 317 2.17 2.00 -28.23
CA PRO A 317 2.51 3.24 -27.51
C PRO A 317 1.50 4.36 -27.75
N ALA A 318 1.06 4.54 -29.00
CA ALA A 318 0.02 5.51 -29.36
C ALA A 318 -1.35 5.18 -28.74
N ARG A 319 -1.76 3.90 -28.70
CA ARG A 319 -3.00 3.47 -28.00
C ARG A 319 -2.91 3.74 -26.51
N ALA A 320 -1.77 3.47 -25.87
CA ALA A 320 -1.54 3.73 -24.44
C ALA A 320 -1.62 5.23 -24.11
N MET A 321 -1.01 6.10 -24.92
CA MET A 321 -1.12 7.56 -24.78
C MET A 321 -2.56 8.07 -25.01
N SER A 322 -3.28 7.48 -25.98
CA SER A 322 -4.69 7.81 -26.24
C SER A 322 -5.60 7.40 -25.08
N LEU A 323 -5.42 6.17 -24.57
CA LEU A 323 -6.15 5.65 -23.41
C LEU A 323 -5.91 6.55 -22.19
N LEU A 324 -4.65 6.87 -21.87
CA LEU A 324 -4.28 7.79 -20.79
C LEU A 324 -5.03 9.15 -20.89
N GLY A 325 -5.17 9.68 -22.10
CA GLY A 325 -5.91 10.92 -22.36
C GLY A 325 -7.41 10.88 -22.04
N THR A 326 -8.00 9.68 -21.86
CA THR A 326 -9.41 9.51 -21.47
C THR A 326 -9.62 9.34 -19.96
N ILE A 327 -8.57 9.04 -19.20
CA ILE A 327 -8.67 8.71 -17.77
C ILE A 327 -8.85 9.97 -16.93
N GLN A 328 -9.91 10.01 -16.14
CA GLN A 328 -10.13 11.08 -15.16
C GLN A 328 -9.46 10.76 -13.83
N PRO A 329 -8.79 11.73 -13.17
CA PRO A 329 -8.34 11.57 -11.79
C PRO A 329 -9.49 11.25 -10.84
N THR A 330 -9.26 10.32 -9.92
CA THR A 330 -10.19 9.95 -8.84
C THR A 330 -9.95 10.69 -7.53
N SER A 331 -8.85 11.44 -7.43
CA SER A 331 -8.52 12.32 -6.30
C SER A 331 -7.82 13.59 -6.79
N LYS A 332 -7.57 14.56 -5.90
CA LYS A 332 -6.78 15.74 -6.24
C LYS A 332 -5.29 15.39 -6.39
N PHE A 333 -4.56 16.27 -7.08
CA PHE A 333 -3.11 16.27 -7.12
C PHE A 333 -2.50 16.27 -5.72
N GLY A 334 -1.58 15.34 -5.46
CA GLY A 334 -0.90 15.17 -4.18
C GLY A 334 -1.76 14.64 -3.03
N GLU A 335 -3.06 14.36 -3.24
CA GLU A 335 -3.98 13.94 -2.17
C GLU A 335 -3.72 12.51 -1.69
N VAL A 336 -3.48 11.59 -2.63
CA VAL A 336 -3.23 10.18 -2.33
C VAL A 336 -2.32 9.56 -3.40
N PHE A 337 -1.48 8.62 -2.98
CA PHE A 337 -0.70 7.80 -3.89
C PHE A 337 -1.61 6.85 -4.65
N GLN A 338 -1.65 6.97 -5.98
CA GLN A 338 -2.38 6.08 -6.87
C GLN A 338 -1.47 5.61 -8.01
N TYR A 339 -1.25 4.30 -8.05
CA TYR A 339 -0.34 3.66 -8.98
C TYR A 339 -0.98 3.55 -10.37
N SER A 340 -0.31 4.08 -11.40
CA SER A 340 -0.75 4.00 -12.80
C SER A 340 0.39 3.54 -13.71
N ASN A 341 0.19 2.44 -14.43
CA ASN A 341 1.14 1.97 -15.44
C ASN A 341 1.21 2.92 -16.65
N LEU A 342 0.08 3.52 -17.04
CA LEU A 342 -0.02 4.39 -18.21
C LEU A 342 0.72 5.73 -18.01
N MET A 343 0.72 6.29 -16.79
CA MET A 343 1.55 7.46 -16.46
C MET A 343 3.05 7.14 -16.61
N ALA A 344 3.50 5.99 -16.11
CA ALA A 344 4.88 5.55 -16.22
C ALA A 344 5.29 5.21 -17.66
N ALA A 345 4.37 4.66 -18.46
CA ALA A 345 4.57 4.43 -19.90
C ALA A 345 4.69 5.76 -20.66
N ALA A 346 3.83 6.75 -20.37
CA ALA A 346 3.95 8.10 -20.93
C ALA A 346 5.29 8.76 -20.57
N ALA A 347 5.79 8.56 -19.35
CA ALA A 347 7.14 8.98 -18.95
C ALA A 347 8.22 8.38 -19.89
N GLY A 348 8.13 7.08 -20.19
CA GLY A 348 9.04 6.41 -21.13
C GLY A 348 8.93 6.95 -22.55
N PHE A 349 7.72 7.06 -23.09
CA PHE A 349 7.49 7.53 -24.46
C PHE A 349 7.91 8.99 -24.66
N VAL A 350 7.59 9.88 -23.70
CA VAL A 350 8.03 11.28 -23.73
C VAL A 350 9.56 11.36 -23.65
N GLY A 351 10.19 10.65 -22.69
CA GLY A 351 11.65 10.61 -22.56
C GLY A 351 12.36 10.08 -23.81
N GLY A 352 11.90 8.93 -24.34
CA GLY A 352 12.43 8.35 -25.57
C GLY A 352 12.32 9.29 -26.77
N SER A 353 11.19 9.99 -26.91
CA SER A 353 10.98 10.95 -28.01
C SER A 353 11.94 12.15 -27.99
N LEU A 354 12.51 12.52 -26.83
CA LEU A 354 13.53 13.56 -26.72
C LEU A 354 14.94 13.08 -27.10
N PHE A 355 15.24 11.80 -26.92
CA PHE A 355 16.47 11.19 -27.43
C PHE A 355 16.38 10.91 -28.92
N TYR A 356 15.21 10.49 -29.43
CA TYR A 356 14.98 10.14 -30.82
C TYR A 356 13.76 10.86 -31.43
N PRO A 357 13.87 12.18 -31.73
CA PRO A 357 12.77 12.94 -32.31
C PRO A 357 12.29 12.39 -33.66
N GLY A 358 10.98 12.42 -33.89
CA GLY A 358 10.35 11.97 -35.14
C GLY A 358 10.21 10.45 -35.31
N ARG A 359 10.73 9.66 -34.36
CA ARG A 359 10.57 8.20 -34.35
C ARG A 359 9.27 7.77 -33.66
N GLU A 360 8.77 6.59 -33.99
CA GLU A 360 7.64 5.95 -33.29
C GLU A 360 7.98 5.82 -31.78
N LEU A 361 7.02 6.09 -30.89
CA LEU A 361 7.24 6.29 -29.46
C LEU A 361 7.86 5.08 -28.75
N GLY A 362 7.42 3.86 -29.08
CA GLY A 362 8.00 2.63 -28.54
C GLY A 362 9.40 2.40 -29.08
N ALA A 363 9.58 2.50 -30.40
CA ALA A 363 10.88 2.36 -31.04
C ALA A 363 11.90 3.44 -30.58
N ALA A 364 11.44 4.63 -30.18
CA ALA A 364 12.24 5.69 -29.59
C ALA A 364 12.63 5.38 -28.14
N TYR A 365 11.69 4.86 -27.35
CA TYR A 365 11.95 4.41 -25.98
C TYR A 365 12.91 3.21 -25.93
N ASP A 366 12.72 2.21 -26.79
CA ASP A 366 13.58 1.03 -26.84
C ASP A 366 15.02 1.38 -27.26
N ASP A 367 15.20 2.30 -28.22
CA ASP A 367 16.53 2.77 -28.61
C ASP A 367 17.18 3.59 -27.50
N ALA A 368 16.42 4.43 -26.79
CA ALA A 368 16.92 5.18 -25.64
C ALA A 368 17.37 4.24 -24.50
N MET A 369 16.53 3.26 -24.15
CA MET A 369 16.84 2.22 -23.15
C MET A 369 18.05 1.34 -23.52
N ARG A 370 18.40 1.24 -24.81
CA ARG A 370 19.58 0.50 -25.29
C ARG A 370 20.87 1.34 -25.35
N THR A 371 20.82 2.66 -25.21
CA THR A 371 21.95 3.54 -25.58
C THR A 371 22.26 4.72 -24.64
N GLN A 372 21.44 5.00 -23.62
CA GLN A 372 21.54 6.19 -22.73
C GLN A 372 21.57 5.82 -21.24
#